data_AF-A0AA46PR43-F1
#
_entry.id   AF-A0AA46PR43-F1
#
_cell.length_a   1.000
_cell.length_b   1.000
_cell.length_c   1.000
_cell.angle_alpha   90.00
_cell.angle_beta   90.00
_cell.angle_gamma   90.00
#
_symmetry.space_group_name_H-M   'P 1'
#
loop_
_entity.id
_entity.type
_entity.pdbx_description
1 polymer ?
#
loop_
_entity_poly.entity_id
_entity_poly.type
_entity_poly.pdbx_seq_one_letter_code
_entity_poly.pdbx_strand_id
1 'polypeptide(L)' 'MNICIGGDLDGRVIVLDKPCFNAKEVNKTKSTNYIKQMYVIDGDVYYFWRDAELKLWEVTQRIEILLAKAKRKSI' A
#
# COMPACT_ATOMS: atom_id res chain seq x y z
N MET A 1 1.54 5.16 -6.01
CA MET A 1 1.11 5.79 -4.73
C MET A 1 1.96 5.35 -3.55
N ASN A 2 2.62 4.17 -3.58
CA ASN A 2 3.58 3.70 -2.58
C ASN A 2 3.09 3.81 -1.12
N ILE A 3 1.77 3.74 -0.94
CA ILE A 3 1.09 3.83 0.34
C ILE A 3 1.08 2.44 1.00
N CYS A 4 1.26 2.37 2.31
CA CYS A 4 1.08 1.17 3.10
C CYS A 4 -0.39 0.95 3.40
N ILE A 5 -0.86 -0.28 3.17
CA ILE A 5 -2.22 -0.75 3.45
C ILE A 5 -2.11 -1.90 4.45
N GLY A 6 -2.66 -1.70 5.64
CA GLY A 6 -2.58 -2.61 6.77
C GLY A 6 -1.33 -2.42 7.63
N GLY A 7 -1.32 -3.11 8.76
CA GLY A 7 -0.20 -3.19 9.69
C GLY A 7 0.26 -1.86 10.30
N ASP A 8 1.52 -1.85 10.74
CA ASP A 8 2.13 -0.79 11.54
C ASP A 8 2.24 0.60 10.89
N LEU A 9 2.32 0.62 9.57
CA LEU A 9 2.55 1.81 8.75
C LEU A 9 1.32 2.18 7.90
N ASP A 10 0.13 1.65 8.21
CA ASP A 10 -1.11 1.92 7.45
C ASP A 10 -1.29 3.42 7.16
N GLY A 11 -1.58 3.74 5.90
CA GLY A 11 -1.75 5.10 5.41
C GLY A 11 -0.47 5.89 5.14
N ARG A 12 0.71 5.41 5.55
CA ARG A 12 1.98 6.10 5.28
C ARG A 12 2.48 5.82 3.86
N VAL A 13 3.11 6.81 3.25
CA VAL A 13 3.79 6.67 1.95
C VAL A 13 5.26 6.37 2.19
N ILE A 14 5.74 5.25 1.64
CA ILE A 14 7.12 4.78 1.78
C ILE A 14 7.69 4.50 0.39
N VAL A 15 8.74 5.20 -0.01
CA VAL A 15 9.38 4.99 -1.33
C VAL A 15 10.63 4.14 -1.15
N LEU A 16 10.57 2.90 -1.61
CA LEU A 16 11.69 1.96 -1.59
C LEU A 16 11.76 1.23 -2.93
N ASP A 17 12.98 1.03 -3.43
CA ASP A 17 13.24 0.19 -4.59
C ASP A 17 13.51 -1.26 -4.16
N LYS A 18 12.46 -1.90 -3.66
CA LYS A 18 12.49 -3.29 -3.15
C LYS A 18 11.18 -4.01 -3.48
N PRO A 19 11.17 -5.35 -3.54
CA PRO A 19 9.94 -6.13 -3.67
C PRO A 19 9.17 -6.26 -2.33
N CYS A 20 9.86 -6.13 -1.20
CA CYS A 20 9.29 -6.20 0.15
C CYS A 20 10.19 -5.45 1.15
N PHE A 21 9.65 -5.14 2.33
CA PHE A 21 10.43 -4.61 3.45
C PHE A 21 9.77 -4.94 4.80
N ASN A 22 10.56 -4.93 5.87
CA ASN A 22 10.02 -5.00 7.22
C ASN A 22 9.88 -3.60 7.82
N ALA A 23 8.79 -3.32 8.54
CA ALA A 23 8.54 -2.02 9.17
C ALA A 23 9.67 -1.54 10.09
N LYS A 24 10.48 -2.47 10.65
CA LYS A 24 11.68 -2.17 11.44
C LYS A 24 12.72 -1.34 10.71
N GLU A 25 12.78 -1.45 9.38
CA GLU A 25 13.68 -0.64 8.55
C GLU A 25 13.32 0.85 8.60
N VAL A 26 12.05 1.18 8.88
CA VAL A 26 11.54 2.56 8.99
C VAL A 26 11.40 2.99 10.45
N ASN A 27 10.93 2.08 11.31
CA ASN A 27 10.76 2.31 12.74
C ASN A 27 11.03 1.02 13.53
N LYS A 28 12.08 1.04 14.36
CA LYS A 28 12.57 -0.11 15.12
C LYS A 28 11.54 -0.74 16.07
N THR A 29 10.48 -0.03 16.46
CA THR A 29 9.42 -0.55 17.34
C THR A 29 8.31 -1.29 16.61
N LYS A 30 8.32 -1.27 15.27
CA LYS A 30 7.33 -1.92 14.42
C LYS A 30 7.81 -3.29 13.96
N SER A 31 6.96 -4.10 13.34
CA SER A 31 7.33 -5.44 12.89
C SER A 31 6.56 -5.97 11.68
N THR A 32 5.53 -5.29 11.19
CA THR A 32 4.80 -5.72 9.98
C THR A 32 5.74 -5.96 8.79
N ASN A 33 5.52 -7.07 8.08
CA ASN A 33 6.15 -7.32 6.79
C ASN A 33 5.27 -6.78 5.66
N TYR A 34 5.85 -6.01 4.77
CA TYR A 34 5.16 -5.42 3.63
C TYR A 34 5.65 -6.02 2.31
N ILE A 35 4.74 -6.28 1.39
CA ILE A 35 5.01 -6.74 0.03
C ILE A 35 4.56 -5.66 -0.94
N LYS A 36 5.39 -5.36 -1.96
CA LYS A 36 5.02 -4.45 -3.04
C LYS A 36 3.98 -5.13 -3.92
N GLN A 37 2.82 -4.52 -4.04
CA GLN A 37 1.72 -5.02 -4.84
C GLN A 37 1.43 -4.06 -5.99
N MET A 38 1.23 -4.64 -7.16
CA MET A 38 0.74 -3.96 -8.35
C MET A 38 -0.77 -4.14 -8.46
N TYR A 39 -1.48 -3.08 -8.85
CA TYR A 39 -2.90 -3.09 -9.17
C TYR A 39 -3.13 -2.29 -10.44
N VAL A 40 -3.86 -2.89 -11.37
CA VAL A 40 -4.12 -2.32 -12.70
C VAL A 40 -5.61 -2.07 -12.85
N ILE A 41 -5.98 -0.85 -13.21
CA ILE A 41 -7.38 -0.45 -13.45
C ILE A 41 -7.39 0.56 -14.58
N ASP A 42 -8.28 0.38 -15.56
CA ASP A 42 -8.43 1.28 -16.73
C ASP A 42 -7.12 1.57 -17.50
N GLY A 43 -6.16 0.65 -17.47
CA GLY A 43 -4.84 0.82 -18.09
C GLY A 43 -3.80 1.55 -17.23
N ASP A 44 -4.21 2.14 -16.11
CA ASP A 44 -3.31 2.73 -15.12
C ASP A 44 -2.72 1.66 -14.19
N VAL A 45 -1.45 1.83 -13.84
CA VAL A 45 -0.73 0.94 -12.92
C VAL A 45 -0.45 1.65 -11.59
N TYR A 46 -0.93 1.07 -10.51
CA TYR A 46 -0.70 1.57 -9.15
C TYR A 46 0.14 0.58 -8.34
N TYR A 47 1.21 1.09 -7.75
CA TYR A 47 1.99 0.38 -6.75
C TYR A 47 1.66 0.88 -5.34
N PHE A 48 1.55 -0.08 -4.42
CA PHE A 48 1.38 0.14 -2.97
C PHE A 48 2.05 -0.99 -2.18
N TRP A 49 2.17 -0.79 -0.87
CA TRP A 49 2.66 -1.79 0.06
C TRP A 49 1.50 -2.42 0.80
N ARG A 50 1.43 -3.73 0.78
CA ARG A 50 0.39 -4.51 1.47
C ARG A 50 1.04 -5.24 2.64
N ASP A 51 0.41 -5.20 3.80
CA ASP A 51 0.73 -6.13 4.88
C ASP A 51 0.63 -7.58 4.37
N ALA A 52 1.69 -8.37 4.55
CA ALA A 52 1.80 -9.72 4.05
C ALA A 52 0.67 -10.65 4.55
N GLU A 53 0.10 -10.36 5.73
CA GLU A 53 -0.97 -11.15 6.33
C GLU A 53 -2.38 -10.73 5.87
N LEU A 54 -2.51 -9.58 5.20
CA LEU A 54 -3.80 -9.06 4.75
C LEU A 54 -4.30 -9.82 3.51
N LYS A 55 -5.61 -10.10 3.48
CA LYS A 55 -6.21 -10.81 2.35
C LYS A 55 -6.31 -9.88 1.14
N LEU A 56 -6.07 -10.43 -0.05
CA LEU A 56 -6.08 -9.64 -1.29
C LEU A 56 -7.39 -8.86 -1.51
N TRP A 57 -8.55 -9.45 -1.20
CA TRP A 57 -9.84 -8.78 -1.39
C TRP A 57 -10.02 -7.57 -0.47
N GLU A 58 -9.50 -7.62 0.77
CA GLU A 58 -9.52 -6.48 1.71
C GLU A 58 -8.63 -5.35 1.18
N VAL A 59 -7.47 -5.71 0.62
CA VAL A 59 -6.56 -4.75 0.00
C VAL A 59 -7.20 -4.11 -1.23
N THR A 60 -7.84 -4.89 -2.11
CA THR A 60 -8.53 -4.40 -3.31
C THR A 60 -9.61 -3.36 -2.96
N GLN A 61 -10.46 -3.65 -1.97
CA GLN A 61 -11.48 -2.69 -1.54
C GLN A 61 -10.85 -1.38 -1.02
N ARG A 62 -9.76 -1.46 -0.25
CA ARG A 62 -9.08 -0.27 0.27
C ARG A 62 -8.42 0.55 -0.84
N ILE A 63 -7.77 -0.08 -1.82
CA ILE A 63 -7.12 0.66 -2.92
C ILE A 63 -8.17 1.35 -3.79
N GLU A 64 -9.30 0.70 -4.10
CA GLU A 64 -10.38 1.31 -4.87
C GLU A 64 -10.98 2.54 -4.17
N ILE A 65 -11.19 2.47 -2.85
CA ILE A 65 -11.63 3.62 -2.05
C ILE A 65 -10.61 4.77 -2.10
N LEU A 66 -9.31 4.46 -1.99
CA LEU A 66 -8.24 5.45 -2.07
C LEU A 66 -8.18 6.12 -3.45
N LEU A 67 -8.29 5.34 -4.52
CA LEU A 67 -8.30 5.85 -5.89
C LEU A 67 -9.54 6.71 -6.16
N ALA A 68 -10.72 6.30 -5.70
CA ALA A 68 -11.95 7.08 -5.82
C ALA A 68 -11.87 8.41 -5.05
N LYS A 69 -11.20 8.43 -3.89
CA LYS A 69 -10.92 9.67 -3.13
C LYS A 69 -9.92 10.57 -3.86
N ALA A 70 -8.89 10.00 -4.47
CA ALA A 70 -7.90 10.76 -5.24
C ALA A 70 -8.53 11.42 -6.48
N LYS A 71 -9.33 10.67 -7.26
CA LYS A 71 -10.03 11.20 -8.44
C LYS A 71 -10.94 12.39 -8.10
N ARG A 72 -11.64 12.34 -6.95
CA ARG A 72 -12.51 13.43 -6.48
C ARG A 72 -11.78 14.70 -6.03
N LYS A 73 -10.50 14.62 -5.66
CA LYS A 73 -9.69 15.79 -5.26
C LYS A 73 -9.04 16.51 -6.44
N SER A 74 -9.01 15.89 -7.62
CA SER A 74 -8.45 16.48 -8.84
C SER A 74 -9.48 17.20 -9.71
N ILE A 75 -10.74 17.28 -9.25
CA ILE A 75 -11.84 18.05 -9.86
C ILE A 75 -12.10 19.25 -8.95
#